data_AF-A0A8S3K1C7-F1
#
_entry.id   AF-A0A8S3K1C7-F1
#
_cell.length_a   1.000
_cell.length_b   1.000
_cell.length_c   1.000
_cell.angle_alpha   90.00
_cell.angle_beta   90.00
_cell.angle_gamma   90.00
#
_symmetry.space_group_name_H-M   'P 1'
#
loop_
_entity.id
_entity.type
_entity.pdbx_description
1 polymer ?
#
loop_
_entity_poly.entity_id
_entity_poly.type
_entity_poly.pdbx_seq_one_letter_code
_entity_poly.pdbx_strand_id
1 'polypeptide(L)'
;MTTSWTEEWLDDCQTILNDILSQPGSDLLRYPIDENEYPDYERIIKTPICFDDIQTKLNQNPCGYRHSREFIADCHLIFQNALTYADPEVK
;
A
#
# COMPACT_ATOMS: atom_id res chain seq x y z
N MET A 1 -3.33 -33.69 12.49
CA MET A 1 -3.60 -32.51 13.32
C MET A 1 -2.67 -31.41 12.84
N THR A 2 -3.13 -30.54 11.95
CA THR A 2 -2.33 -29.41 11.46
C THR A 2 -2.53 -28.26 12.43
N THR A 3 -1.53 -27.96 13.25
CA THR A 3 -1.46 -26.68 13.96
C THR A 3 -1.37 -25.60 12.89
N SER A 4 -2.49 -24.92 12.64
CA SER A 4 -2.53 -23.76 11.75
C SER A 4 -1.89 -22.59 12.52
N TRP A 5 -0.58 -22.47 12.42
CA TRP A 5 0.12 -21.25 12.82
C TRP A 5 -0.29 -20.17 11.81
N THR A 6 -1.06 -19.18 12.25
CA THR A 6 -1.09 -17.91 11.53
C THR A 6 0.33 -17.34 11.62
N GLU A 7 0.89 -16.92 10.50
CA GLU A 7 2.24 -16.35 10.51
C GLU A 7 2.18 -15.03 11.30
N GLU A 8 2.88 -14.94 12.43
CA GLU A 8 2.81 -13.81 13.39
C GLU A 8 2.96 -12.45 12.71
N TRP A 9 3.76 -12.38 11.64
CA TRP A 9 3.97 -11.17 10.87
C TRP A 9 2.73 -10.65 10.13
N LEU A 10 1.73 -11.51 9.85
CA LEU A 10 0.48 -11.10 9.21
C LEU A 10 -0.32 -10.19 10.13
N ASP A 11 -0.40 -10.55 11.41
CA ASP A 11 -1.11 -9.76 12.42
C ASP A 11 -0.38 -8.42 12.66
N ASP A 12 0.95 -8.43 12.68
CA ASP A 12 1.76 -7.21 12.74
C ASP A 12 1.52 -6.30 11.52
N CYS A 13 1.51 -6.86 10.31
CA CYS A 13 1.26 -6.11 9.08
C CYS A 13 -0.16 -5.52 9.07
N GLN A 14 -1.15 -6.28 9.53
CA GLN A 14 -2.53 -5.79 9.63
C GLN A 14 -2.64 -4.66 10.67
N THR A 15 -1.93 -4.76 11.79
CA THR A 15 -1.87 -3.71 12.82
C THR A 15 -1.25 -2.44 12.26
N ILE A 16 -0.09 -2.55 11.60
CA ILE A 16 0.58 -1.41 10.95
C ILE A 16 -0.33 -0.76 9.89
N LEU A 17 -0.99 -1.56 9.07
CA LEU A 17 -1.90 -1.05 8.05
C LEU A 17 -3.07 -0.28 8.67
N ASN A 18 -3.70 -0.83 9.71
CA ASN A 18 -4.76 -0.15 10.44
C ASN A 18 -4.29 1.16 11.08
N ASP A 19 -3.08 1.16 11.65
CA ASP A 19 -2.49 2.36 12.25
C ASP A 19 -2.27 3.45 11.20
N ILE A 20 -1.76 3.10 10.01
CA ILE A 20 -1.61 4.04 8.88
C ILE A 20 -2.98 4.58 8.44
N LEU A 21 -3.96 3.69 8.27
CA LEU A 21 -5.32 4.06 7.86
C LEU A 21 -6.09 4.84 8.94
N SER A 22 -5.61 4.87 10.18
CA SER A 22 -6.18 5.74 11.22
C SER A 22 -5.64 7.17 11.16
N GLN A 23 -4.53 7.42 10.45
CA GLN A 23 -3.89 8.74 10.42
C GLN A 23 -4.70 9.73 9.57
N PRO A 24 -4.84 10.99 10.02
CA PRO A 24 -5.38 12.07 9.21
C PRO A 24 -4.59 12.24 7.91
N GLY A 25 -5.28 12.45 6.79
CA GLY A 25 -4.66 12.65 5.48
C GLY A 25 -4.24 11.37 4.76
N SER A 26 -4.50 10.19 5.33
CA SER A 26 -4.28 8.91 4.64
C SER A 26 -5.24 8.68 3.46
N ASP A 27 -6.35 9.43 3.38
CA ASP A 27 -7.44 9.22 2.41
C ASP A 27 -6.98 9.14 0.96
N LEU A 28 -6.07 10.02 0.53
CA LEU A 28 -5.52 10.04 -0.84
C LEU A 28 -4.65 8.83 -1.16
N LEU A 29 -4.21 8.07 -0.15
CA LEU A 29 -3.36 6.90 -0.31
C LEU A 29 -4.14 5.59 -0.18
N ARG A 30 -5.44 5.65 0.18
CA ARG A 30 -6.26 4.47 0.45
C ARG A 30 -6.71 3.78 -0.82
N TYR A 31 -7.13 4.55 -1.81
CA TYR A 31 -7.71 4.06 -3.05
C TYR A 31 -6.86 4.48 -4.26
N PRO A 32 -7.05 3.84 -5.42
CA PRO A 32 -6.40 4.27 -6.65
C PRO A 32 -6.69 5.75 -6.93
N ILE A 33 -5.68 6.45 -7.43
CA ILE A 33 -5.80 7.87 -7.80
C ILE A 33 -6.71 7.99 -9.03
N ASP A 34 -7.71 8.88 -8.95
CA ASP A 34 -8.59 9.19 -10.07
C ASP A 34 -7.85 10.03 -11.12
N GLU A 35 -7.66 9.46 -12.31
CA GLU A 35 -7.03 10.14 -13.45
C GLU A 35 -7.80 11.37 -13.93
N ASN A 36 -9.10 11.49 -13.64
CA ASN A 36 -9.84 12.71 -13.97
C ASN A 36 -9.43 13.88 -13.07
N GLU A 37 -9.03 13.59 -11.82
CA GLU A 37 -8.54 14.58 -10.87
C GLU A 37 -7.03 14.80 -11.03
N TYR A 38 -6.27 13.75 -11.37
CA TYR A 38 -4.81 13.77 -11.56
C TYR A 38 -4.40 13.18 -12.93
N PRO A 39 -4.65 13.90 -14.04
CA PRO A 39 -4.52 13.37 -15.40
C PRO A 39 -3.09 13.03 -15.84
N ASP A 40 -2.08 13.49 -15.11
CA ASP A 40 -0.67 13.19 -15.37
C ASP A 40 -0.08 12.14 -14.43
N TYR A 41 -0.87 11.58 -13.51
CA TYR A 41 -0.39 10.68 -12.48
C TYR A 41 0.27 9.43 -13.06
N GLU A 42 -0.41 8.70 -13.96
CA GLU A 42 0.15 7.48 -14.59
C GLU A 42 1.36 7.76 -15.49
N ARG A 43 1.45 8.98 -16.03
CA ARG A 43 2.62 9.39 -16.82
C ARG A 43 3.86 9.52 -15.93
N ILE A 44 3.69 10.09 -14.75
CA ILE A 44 4.75 10.38 -13.79
C ILE A 44 5.10 9.12 -12.99
N ILE A 45 4.11 8.48 -12.39
CA ILE A 45 4.25 7.35 -11.46
C ILE A 45 4.23 6.03 -12.22
N LYS A 46 5.33 5.29 -12.14
CA LYS A 46 5.55 4.06 -12.93
C LYS A 46 4.87 2.83 -12.37
N THR A 47 4.67 2.80 -11.05
CA THR A 47 4.02 1.69 -10.37
C THR A 47 3.01 2.26 -9.38
N PRO A 48 1.81 2.63 -9.85
CA PRO A 48 0.70 3.01 -8.98
C PRO A 48 0.36 1.88 -8.01
N ILE A 49 0.12 2.23 -6.75
CA ILE A 49 -0.32 1.32 -5.69
C ILE A 49 -1.01 2.14 -4.59
N CYS A 50 -1.99 1.56 -3.93
CA CYS A 50 -2.68 2.15 -2.78
C CYS A 50 -2.83 1.15 -1.62
N PHE A 51 -3.28 1.63 -0.45
CA PHE A 51 -3.43 0.77 0.72
C PHE A 51 -4.55 -0.28 0.57
N ASP A 52 -5.55 -0.06 -0.29
CA ASP A 52 -6.57 -1.07 -0.62
C ASP A 52 -5.96 -2.26 -1.39
N ASP A 53 -4.99 -2.02 -2.29
CA ASP A 53 -4.24 -3.08 -2.97
C ASP A 53 -3.46 -3.94 -1.96
N ILE A 54 -2.78 -3.28 -1.02
CA ILE A 54 -2.01 -3.93 0.05
C ILE A 54 -2.94 -4.74 0.96
N GLN A 55 -4.07 -4.17 1.39
CA GLN A 55 -5.06 -4.84 2.21
C GLN A 55 -5.63 -6.07 1.51
N THR A 56 -5.94 -5.95 0.22
CA THR A 56 -6.43 -7.05 -0.62
C THR A 56 -5.39 -8.16 -0.69
N LYS A 57 -4.12 -7.83 -0.96
CA LYS A 57 -3.02 -8.79 -1.06
C LYS A 57 -2.74 -9.50 0.27
N LEU A 58 -2.83 -8.77 1.38
CA LEU A 58 -2.66 -9.33 2.73
C LEU A 58 -3.77 -10.34 3.07
N ASN A 59 -5.02 -10.05 2.67
CA ASN A 59 -6.21 -10.86 2.95
C ASN A 59 -6.44 -12.05 2.01
N GLN A 60 -5.60 -12.22 0.98
CA GLN A 60 -5.68 -13.40 0.11
C GLN A 60 -5.40 -14.70 0.89
N ASN A 61 -5.95 -15.81 0.41
CA ASN A 61 -5.70 -17.14 0.98
C ASN A 61 -5.27 -18.14 -0.11
N PRO A 62 -3.97 -18.52 -0.18
CA PRO A 62 -2.88 -18.07 0.69
C PRO A 62 -2.57 -16.57 0.52
N CYS A 63 -1.93 -15.96 1.52
CA CYS A 63 -1.53 -14.56 1.48
C CYS A 63 -0.74 -14.24 0.21
N GLY A 64 -0.98 -13.07 -0.39
CA GLY A 64 -0.29 -12.63 -1.60
C GLY A 64 1.15 -12.18 -1.37
N TYR A 65 1.57 -12.08 -0.11
CA TYR A 65 2.95 -11.80 0.30
C TYR A 65 3.63 -13.08 0.78
N ARG A 66 4.89 -13.27 0.39
CA ARG A 66 5.70 -14.41 0.86
C ARG A 66 6.36 -14.15 2.22
N HIS A 67 6.61 -12.88 2.51
CA HIS A 67 7.29 -12.43 3.74
C HIS A 67 6.92 -10.96 4.02
N SER A 68 6.98 -10.53 5.28
CA SER A 68 6.66 -9.15 5.70
C SER A 68 7.46 -8.05 4.99
N ARG A 69 8.66 -8.35 4.49
CA ARG A 69 9.48 -7.39 3.73
C ARG A 69 8.78 -6.92 2.44
N GLU A 70 7.99 -7.78 1.80
CA GLU A 70 7.27 -7.43 0.57
C GLU A 70 6.11 -6.46 0.89
N PHE A 71 5.41 -6.67 2.01
CA PHE A 71 4.42 -5.72 2.53
C PHE A 71 5.05 -4.35 2.83
N ILE A 72 6.19 -4.34 3.53
CA ILE A 72 6.92 -3.11 3.85
C ILE A 72 7.34 -2.38 2.57
N ALA A 73 7.82 -3.10 1.55
CA ALA A 73 8.21 -2.51 0.27
C ALA A 73 7.03 -1.83 -0.44
N ASP A 74 5.86 -2.47 -0.47
CA ASP A 74 4.65 -1.89 -1.06
C ASP A 74 4.20 -0.63 -0.28
N CYS A 75 4.23 -0.66 1.06
CA CYS A 75 3.95 0.53 1.88
C CYS A 75 4.92 1.68 1.59
N HIS A 76 6.22 1.40 1.48
CA HIS A 76 7.23 2.40 1.12
C HIS A 76 6.99 3.01 -0.27
N LEU A 77 6.56 2.19 -1.24
CA LEU A 77 6.30 2.63 -2.59
C LEU A 77 5.15 3.64 -2.65
N ILE A 78 4.08 3.45 -1.88
CA ILE A 78 2.97 4.42 -1.77
C ILE A 78 3.49 5.79 -1.37
N PHE A 79 4.30 5.86 -0.30
CA PHE A 79 4.87 7.13 0.16
C PHE A 79 5.86 7.73 -0.85
N GLN A 80 6.68 6.90 -1.49
CA GLN A 80 7.61 7.36 -2.51
C GLN A 80 6.90 7.94 -3.74
N ASN A 81 5.80 7.32 -4.17
CA ASN A 81 4.96 7.83 -5.25
C ASN A 81 4.36 9.19 -4.87
N ALA A 82 3.82 9.32 -3.65
CA ALA A 82 3.26 10.57 -3.16
C ALA A 82 4.31 11.70 -3.14
N LEU A 83 5.52 11.41 -2.65
CA LEU A 83 6.62 12.38 -2.64
C LEU A 83 7.07 12.76 -4.06
N THR A 84 7.16 11.79 -4.96
CA THR A 84 7.56 12.00 -6.36
C THR A 84 6.54 12.88 -7.09
N TYR A 85 5.25 12.66 -6.88
CA TYR A 85 4.20 13.46 -7.49
C TYR A 85 4.08 14.87 -6.89
N ALA A 86 4.45 15.03 -5.61
CA ALA A 86 4.47 16.33 -4.94
C ALA A 86 5.66 17.22 -5.34
N ASP A 87 6.69 16.65 -5.98
CA ASP A 87 7.88 17.39 -6.41
C ASP A 87 7.55 18.31 -7.60
N PRO A 88 7.71 19.65 -7.46
CA PRO A 88 7.44 20.60 -8.54
C PRO A 88 8.39 20.44 -9.74
N GLU A 89 9.56 19.79 -9.59
CA GLU A 89 10.48 19.52 -10.71
C GLU A 89 10.01 18.35 -11.60
N VAL A 90 9.09 17.53 -11.10
CA VAL A 90 8.58 16.34 -11.80
C VAL A 90 7.32 16.65 -12.63
N LYS A 91 6.65 17.77 -12.34
CA LYS A 91 5.42 18.21 -13.03
C LYS A 91 5.70 18.89 -14.37
#